data_AF-A0A7G6Y907-F1
#
_entry.id   AF-A0A7G6Y907-F1
#
_cell.length_a   1.000
_cell.length_b   1.000
_cell.length_c   1.000
_cell.angle_alpha   90.00
_cell.angle_beta   90.00
_cell.angle_gamma   90.00
#
_symmetry.space_group_name_H-M   'P 1'
#
loop_
_entity.id
_entity.type
_entity.pdbx_description
1 polymer ?
#
loop_
_entity_poly.entity_id
_entity_poly.type
_entity_poly.pdbx_seq_one_letter_code
_entity_poly.pdbx_strand_id
1 'polypeptide(L)'
;MSANIDEERIVMAKRRSWTVGTLSSASGLDVEQVLLALWGEKIEYPMDANSRIHPSDVAAAERATGIEGSRLKRISYWLDELSVSRAELVEYLAELGVRVHPAASTLPKGAIRRLEHHPSREFRKRDQEVTSEPKPQAPPLVWEVPGNTRSCNYLSAAEIEQVHVALTVDFQSTDDPISPPGVKSRALLESAAGRPAASFGDQMKYTTVESSAAALLHSIVQNHPFHNGNKRTALVAMLVFLDRHNLVIQSDEADLYRFMVQVAAHGLLDPDVEYDRIADREVLAIANWIHKRTRQIRREDRAVTWRELSHRLRELGCEVLPDRGEWMLVKRRVSGRRTLLGRKTLELSSRYRNTSDGREVPKSIIKRMRRELQLDPENGFDAEVFYGDAKGPDFFILEYSQLLKRLARV
;
A
#
# COMPACT_ATOMS: atom_id res chain seq x y z
N MET A 1 -5.50 53.15 17.29
CA MET A 1 -4.47 52.44 16.51
C MET A 1 -4.46 50.93 16.77
N SER A 2 -5.62 50.32 17.08
CA SER A 2 -5.72 48.91 17.48
C SER A 2 -6.81 48.13 16.73
N ALA A 3 -7.38 48.69 15.66
CA ALA A 3 -8.43 48.04 14.88
C ALA A 3 -7.92 47.42 13.55
N ASN A 4 -6.67 47.68 13.16
CA ASN A 4 -6.14 47.26 11.85
C ASN A 4 -5.34 45.94 11.88
N ILE A 5 -5.07 45.37 13.07
CA ILE A 5 -4.28 44.13 13.20
C ILE A 5 -5.19 42.89 13.19
N ASP A 6 -6.47 43.03 13.57
CA ASP A 6 -7.43 41.93 13.55
C ASP A 6 -8.06 41.68 12.17
N GLU A 7 -8.19 42.70 11.30
CA GLU A 7 -8.64 42.49 9.92
C GLU A 7 -7.60 41.76 9.06
N GLU A 8 -6.30 42.02 9.23
CA GLU A 8 -5.24 41.25 8.55
C GLU A 8 -5.15 39.80 9.06
N ARG A 9 -5.49 39.53 10.32
CA ARG A 9 -5.57 38.17 10.87
C ARG A 9 -6.83 37.41 10.40
N ILE A 10 -7.92 38.11 10.11
CA ILE A 10 -9.17 37.49 9.62
C ILE A 10 -9.11 37.24 8.09
N VAL A 11 -8.35 38.03 7.33
CA VAL A 11 -8.11 37.76 5.88
C VAL A 11 -7.14 36.58 5.63
N MET A 12 -6.39 36.14 6.64
CA MET A 12 -5.57 34.91 6.58
C MET A 12 -6.38 33.60 6.72
N ALA A 13 -7.70 33.66 6.93
CA ALA A 13 -8.57 32.50 7.15
C ALA A 13 -9.48 32.17 5.96
N LYS A 14 -8.91 31.58 4.90
CA LYS A 14 -9.50 30.52 4.03
C LYS A 14 -8.62 30.28 2.80
N ARG A 15 -7.35 29.90 2.99
CA ARG A 15 -6.69 29.09 1.95
C ARG A 15 -7.48 27.79 1.87
N ARG A 16 -8.12 27.51 0.73
CA ARG A 16 -8.76 26.21 0.49
C ARG A 16 -7.73 25.12 0.81
N SER A 17 -7.95 24.38 1.89
CA SER A 17 -7.12 23.22 2.20
C SER A 17 -7.51 22.11 1.24
N TRP A 18 -6.65 21.78 0.30
CA TRP A 18 -6.85 20.63 -0.57
C TRP A 18 -6.65 19.36 0.25
N THR A 19 -7.65 18.47 0.21
CA THR A 19 -7.52 17.05 0.55
C THR A 19 -7.61 16.21 -0.72
N VAL A 20 -7.18 14.95 -0.66
CA VAL A 20 -7.38 13.98 -1.75
C VAL A 20 -8.85 13.88 -2.15
N GLY A 21 -9.78 13.87 -1.20
CA GLY A 21 -11.22 13.82 -1.46
C GLY A 21 -11.74 15.07 -2.16
N THR A 22 -11.20 16.25 -1.83
CA THR A 22 -11.54 17.48 -2.57
C THR A 22 -10.95 17.50 -3.98
N LEU A 23 -9.76 16.90 -4.19
CA LEU A 23 -9.20 16.71 -5.52
C LEU A 23 -10.06 15.73 -6.32
N SER A 24 -10.40 14.57 -5.77
CA SER A 24 -11.29 13.58 -6.42
C SER A 24 -12.62 14.20 -6.86
N SER A 25 -13.26 14.96 -5.96
CA SER A 25 -14.51 15.67 -6.26
C SER A 25 -14.36 16.71 -7.38
N ALA A 26 -13.17 17.30 -7.53
CA ALA A 26 -12.91 18.38 -8.49
C ALA A 26 -12.33 17.90 -9.83
N SER A 27 -11.64 16.75 -9.88
CA SER A 27 -11.19 16.11 -11.14
C SER A 27 -12.23 15.18 -11.73
N GLY A 28 -13.17 14.68 -10.92
CA GLY A 28 -14.05 13.58 -11.32
C GLY A 28 -13.34 12.22 -11.33
N LEU A 29 -12.07 12.17 -10.91
CA LEU A 29 -11.35 10.92 -10.65
C LEU A 29 -11.82 10.32 -9.33
N ASP A 30 -11.80 9.01 -9.21
CA ASP A 30 -11.96 8.38 -7.90
C ASP A 30 -10.74 8.66 -6.99
N VAL A 31 -10.87 8.32 -5.71
CA VAL A 31 -9.81 8.57 -4.70
C VAL A 31 -8.50 7.86 -5.05
N GLU A 32 -8.56 6.66 -5.63
CA GLU A 32 -7.38 5.85 -5.94
C GLU A 32 -6.63 6.41 -7.15
N GLN A 33 -7.36 6.82 -8.19
CA GLN A 33 -6.83 7.52 -9.35
C GLN A 33 -6.15 8.84 -8.94
N VAL A 34 -6.72 9.58 -7.99
CA VAL A 34 -6.07 10.77 -7.43
C VAL A 34 -4.78 10.41 -6.70
N LEU A 35 -4.80 9.41 -5.83
CA LEU A 35 -3.59 8.97 -5.11
C LEU A 35 -2.49 8.55 -6.08
N LEU A 36 -2.81 7.80 -7.14
CA LEU A 36 -1.86 7.40 -8.17
C LEU A 36 -1.25 8.61 -8.90
N ALA A 37 -2.09 9.58 -9.30
CA ALA A 37 -1.61 10.79 -9.95
C ALA A 37 -0.63 11.56 -9.04
N LEU A 38 -0.95 11.68 -7.75
CA LEU A 38 -0.09 12.33 -6.77
C LEU A 38 1.25 11.60 -6.58
N TRP A 39 1.22 10.27 -6.49
CA TRP A 39 2.44 9.46 -6.35
C TRP A 39 3.31 9.51 -7.61
N GLY A 40 2.72 9.63 -8.80
CA GLY A 40 3.44 9.90 -10.04
C GLY A 40 4.27 11.19 -9.98
N GLU A 41 3.77 12.23 -9.30
CA GLU A 41 4.49 13.48 -9.02
C GLU A 41 5.37 13.44 -7.75
N LYS A 42 5.64 12.24 -7.21
CA LYS A 42 6.44 12.02 -5.98
C LYS A 42 5.81 12.63 -4.70
N ILE A 43 4.50 12.86 -4.69
CA ILE A 43 3.75 13.33 -3.52
C ILE A 43 3.21 12.10 -2.78
N GLU A 44 4.05 11.39 -2.04
CA GLU A 44 3.77 10.04 -1.52
C GLU A 44 3.10 9.96 -0.13
N TYR A 45 3.00 11.08 0.61
CA TYR A 45 2.42 11.10 1.96
C TYR A 45 0.88 11.00 2.04
N PRO A 46 0.07 11.40 1.03
CA PRO A 46 -1.37 11.20 1.08
C PRO A 46 -1.72 9.73 0.95
N MET A 47 -2.63 9.24 1.80
CA MET A 47 -2.99 7.81 1.88
C MET A 47 -4.49 7.55 1.75
N ASP A 48 -5.34 8.55 1.97
CA ASP A 48 -6.80 8.40 1.93
C ASP A 48 -7.49 9.69 1.48
N ALA A 49 -8.82 9.65 1.33
CA ALA A 49 -9.61 10.81 0.92
C ALA A 49 -9.50 12.02 1.89
N ASN A 50 -9.14 11.80 3.15
CA ASN A 50 -9.04 12.85 4.17
C ASN A 50 -7.64 13.46 4.24
N SER A 51 -6.66 12.83 3.62
CA SER A 51 -5.26 13.24 3.59
C SER A 51 -5.14 14.64 3.00
N ARG A 52 -4.54 15.55 3.77
CA ARG A 52 -4.34 16.96 3.39
C ARG A 52 -3.10 17.09 2.52
N ILE A 53 -3.22 17.83 1.43
CA ILE A 53 -2.09 18.19 0.57
C ILE A 53 -1.36 19.39 1.17
N HIS A 54 -0.05 19.26 1.33
CA HIS A 54 0.80 20.35 1.80
C HIS A 54 0.74 21.54 0.84
N PRO A 55 0.75 22.78 1.36
CA PRO A 55 0.66 23.98 0.52
C PRO A 55 1.73 24.07 -0.59
N SER A 56 2.92 23.49 -0.37
CA SER A 56 4.00 23.43 -1.36
C SER A 56 3.65 22.56 -2.58
N ASP A 57 2.81 21.55 -2.39
CA ASP A 57 2.58 20.50 -3.38
C ASP A 57 1.25 20.69 -4.12
N VAL A 58 0.43 21.65 -3.68
CA VAL A 58 -0.90 21.94 -4.27
C VAL A 58 -0.81 22.16 -5.78
N ALA A 59 0.19 22.89 -6.27
CA ALA A 59 0.32 23.16 -7.71
C ALA A 59 0.69 21.90 -8.50
N ALA A 60 1.53 21.02 -7.94
CA ALA A 60 1.86 19.74 -8.57
C ALA A 60 0.65 18.79 -8.52
N ALA A 61 -0.07 18.74 -7.40
CA ALA A 61 -1.30 17.97 -7.23
C ALA A 61 -2.42 18.41 -8.20
N GLU A 62 -2.63 19.72 -8.38
CA GLU A 62 -3.57 20.29 -9.34
C GLU A 62 -3.22 19.87 -10.78
N ARG A 63 -1.93 19.90 -11.15
CA ARG A 63 -1.47 19.42 -12.46
C ARG A 63 -1.67 17.91 -12.64
N ALA A 64 -1.26 17.11 -11.66
CA ALA A 64 -1.34 15.65 -11.72
C ALA A 64 -2.77 15.15 -11.91
N THR A 65 -3.71 15.80 -11.24
CA THR A 65 -5.13 15.40 -11.24
C THR A 65 -5.95 16.05 -12.36
N GLY A 66 -5.31 16.87 -13.21
CA GLY A 66 -6.00 17.61 -14.28
C GLY A 66 -6.91 18.74 -13.77
N ILE A 67 -6.82 19.09 -12.49
CA ILE A 67 -7.63 20.15 -11.86
C ILE A 67 -6.81 21.43 -11.90
N GLU A 68 -6.77 22.06 -13.06
CA GLU A 68 -6.08 23.34 -13.27
C GLU A 68 -6.81 24.53 -12.58
N GLY A 69 -7.48 24.32 -11.45
CA GLY A 69 -8.53 25.16 -10.87
C GLY A 69 -8.15 26.61 -10.50
N SER A 70 -6.85 26.95 -10.48
CA SER A 70 -6.36 28.33 -10.37
C SER A 70 -5.98 28.95 -11.72
N ARG A 71 -5.59 28.13 -12.70
CA ARG A 71 -5.21 28.50 -14.07
C ARG A 71 -6.43 28.65 -14.99
N LEU A 72 -7.45 27.79 -14.88
CA LEU A 72 -8.71 27.90 -15.63
C LEU A 72 -9.48 29.20 -15.32
N LYS A 73 -9.20 29.83 -14.18
CA LYS A 73 -9.75 31.14 -13.86
C LYS A 73 -9.03 32.26 -14.60
N ARG A 74 -7.79 32.06 -15.06
CA ARG A 74 -7.02 33.11 -15.72
C ARG A 74 -7.46 33.25 -17.16
N ILE A 75 -7.66 34.49 -17.58
CA ILE A 75 -7.97 34.78 -18.98
C ILE A 75 -6.80 34.40 -19.89
N SER A 76 -5.55 34.57 -19.44
CA SER A 76 -4.36 34.19 -20.19
C SER A 76 -4.30 32.71 -20.56
N TYR A 77 -4.86 31.83 -19.73
CA TYR A 77 -4.95 30.41 -20.07
C TYR A 77 -5.86 30.19 -21.28
N TRP A 78 -7.04 30.81 -21.29
CA TRP A 78 -8.00 30.64 -22.40
C TRP A 78 -7.56 31.34 -23.68
N LEU A 79 -6.75 32.40 -23.60
CA LEU A 79 -6.12 33.00 -24.76
C LEU A 79 -5.13 32.04 -25.44
N ASP A 80 -4.34 31.34 -24.63
CA ASP A 80 -3.36 30.35 -25.07
C ASP A 80 -4.05 29.08 -25.60
N GLU A 81 -4.95 28.50 -24.79
CA GLU A 81 -5.70 27.27 -25.06
C GLU A 81 -6.59 27.37 -26.30
N LEU A 82 -7.25 28.51 -26.51
CA LEU A 82 -8.07 28.76 -27.70
C LEU A 82 -7.26 29.41 -28.82
N SER A 83 -6.01 29.81 -28.55
CA SER A 83 -5.12 30.51 -29.48
C SER A 83 -5.78 31.73 -30.12
N VAL A 84 -6.54 32.47 -29.32
CA VAL A 84 -7.32 33.63 -29.73
C VAL A 84 -6.78 34.90 -29.06
N SER A 85 -7.01 36.02 -29.72
CA SER A 85 -6.79 37.33 -29.13
C SER A 85 -7.78 37.60 -27.99
N ARG A 86 -7.43 38.58 -27.16
CA ARG A 86 -8.29 39.01 -26.04
C ARG A 86 -9.63 39.56 -26.49
N ALA A 87 -9.70 40.19 -27.66
CA ALA A 87 -10.95 40.70 -28.22
C ALA A 87 -11.89 39.53 -28.58
N GLU A 88 -11.38 38.53 -29.28
CA GLU A 88 -12.12 37.33 -29.69
C GLU A 88 -12.61 36.52 -28.49
N LEU A 89 -11.77 36.36 -27.45
CA LEU A 89 -12.21 35.66 -26.23
C LEU A 89 -13.35 36.39 -25.49
N VAL A 90 -13.31 37.73 -25.46
CA VAL A 90 -14.37 38.54 -24.83
C VAL A 90 -15.67 38.44 -25.62
N GLU A 91 -15.60 38.44 -26.95
CA GLU A 91 -16.75 38.24 -27.83
C GLU A 91 -17.36 36.85 -27.64
N TYR A 92 -16.51 35.82 -27.63
CA TYR A 92 -16.91 34.44 -27.37
C TYR A 92 -17.57 34.23 -25.99
N LEU A 93 -17.06 34.90 -24.96
CA LEU A 93 -17.67 34.89 -23.64
C LEU A 93 -19.02 35.64 -23.63
N ALA A 94 -19.15 36.72 -24.40
CA ALA A 94 -20.40 37.46 -24.52
C ALA A 94 -21.49 36.62 -25.20
N GLU A 95 -21.15 35.85 -26.23
CA GLU A 95 -22.05 34.86 -26.87
C GLU A 95 -22.55 33.82 -25.87
N LEU A 96 -21.68 33.38 -24.95
CA LEU A 96 -21.99 32.48 -23.84
C LEU A 96 -22.78 33.15 -22.68
N GLY A 97 -23.19 34.41 -22.85
CA GLY A 97 -23.90 35.20 -21.83
C GLY A 97 -23.03 35.50 -20.60
N VAL A 98 -21.71 35.54 -20.76
CA VAL A 98 -20.73 35.86 -19.72
C VAL A 98 -20.10 37.22 -20.04
N ARG A 99 -20.40 38.24 -19.24
CA ARG A 99 -19.77 39.56 -19.39
C ARG A 99 -18.43 39.60 -18.64
N VAL A 100 -17.37 39.97 -19.35
CA VAL A 100 -16.02 40.11 -18.80
C VAL A 100 -15.49 41.49 -19.16
N HIS A 101 -14.91 42.18 -18.18
CA HIS A 101 -14.27 43.48 -18.45
C HIS A 101 -13.02 43.29 -19.33
N PRO A 102 -12.76 44.13 -20.34
CA PRO A 102 -11.63 43.96 -21.26
C PRO A 102 -10.26 43.86 -20.57
N ALA A 103 -10.09 44.48 -19.41
CA ALA A 103 -8.87 44.44 -18.60
C ALA A 103 -8.84 43.34 -17.50
N ALA A 104 -9.86 42.46 -17.42
CA ALA A 104 -9.90 41.43 -16.40
C ALA A 104 -8.74 40.44 -16.57
N SER A 105 -8.14 40.02 -15.46
CA SER A 105 -7.13 38.95 -15.42
C SER A 105 -7.75 37.57 -15.17
N THR A 106 -9.00 37.54 -14.67
CA THR A 106 -9.70 36.31 -14.31
C THR A 106 -11.15 36.28 -14.80
N LEU A 107 -11.67 35.07 -15.01
CA LEU A 107 -13.03 34.79 -15.45
C LEU A 107 -14.04 34.89 -14.30
N PRO A 108 -15.27 35.38 -14.57
CA PRO A 108 -16.35 35.44 -13.59
C PRO A 108 -16.80 34.05 -13.15
N LYS A 109 -17.46 33.99 -11.98
CA LYS A 109 -18.02 32.75 -11.42
C LYS A 109 -19.03 32.13 -12.40
N GLY A 110 -18.85 30.84 -12.72
CA GLY A 110 -19.73 30.11 -13.64
C GLY A 110 -19.33 30.20 -15.13
N ALA A 111 -18.35 31.03 -15.50
CA ALA A 111 -17.88 31.16 -16.88
C ALA A 111 -17.17 29.91 -17.40
N ILE A 112 -16.36 29.26 -16.55
CA ILE A 112 -15.59 28.04 -16.88
C ILE A 112 -16.52 26.93 -17.37
N ARG A 113 -17.61 26.66 -16.63
CA ARG A 113 -18.58 25.63 -16.99
C ARG A 113 -19.23 25.89 -18.35
N ARG A 114 -19.45 27.15 -18.73
CA ARG A 114 -20.04 27.51 -20.02
C ARG A 114 -19.04 27.40 -21.18
N LEU A 115 -17.78 27.75 -20.94
CA LEU A 115 -16.68 27.53 -21.89
C LEU A 115 -16.45 26.04 -22.16
N GLU A 116 -16.57 25.20 -21.14
CA GLU A 116 -16.34 23.76 -21.26
C GLU A 116 -17.35 23.04 -22.16
N HIS A 117 -18.58 23.55 -22.28
CA HIS A 117 -19.69 22.94 -23.01
C HIS A 117 -19.95 23.58 -24.39
N HIS A 118 -19.05 24.45 -24.87
CA HIS A 118 -19.27 25.14 -26.15
C HIS A 118 -18.80 24.29 -27.35
N PRO A 119 -19.58 24.21 -28.45
CA PRO A 119 -19.29 23.38 -29.62
C PRO A 119 -17.93 23.64 -30.30
N SER A 120 -17.39 24.86 -30.23
CA SER A 120 -16.05 25.15 -30.78
C SER A 120 -14.93 24.38 -30.06
N ARG A 121 -15.15 24.00 -28.80
CA ARG A 121 -14.22 23.14 -28.04
C ARG A 121 -14.36 21.66 -28.43
N GLU A 122 -15.56 21.22 -28.81
CA GLU A 122 -15.78 19.86 -29.35
C GLU A 122 -15.10 19.67 -30.71
N PHE A 123 -15.09 20.71 -31.56
CA PHE A 123 -14.34 20.71 -32.82
C PHE A 123 -12.81 20.62 -32.58
N ARG A 124 -12.26 21.42 -31.66
CA ARG A 124 -10.82 21.38 -31.35
C ARG A 124 -10.36 20.14 -30.59
N LYS A 125 -11.21 19.55 -29.72
CA LYS A 125 -10.91 18.26 -29.08
C LYS A 125 -10.73 17.14 -30.11
N ARG A 126 -11.56 17.14 -31.17
CA ARG A 126 -11.39 16.19 -32.28
C ARG A 126 -10.10 16.43 -33.05
N ASP A 127 -9.72 17.69 -33.27
CA ASP A 127 -8.45 17.99 -33.96
C ASP A 127 -7.22 17.68 -33.10
N GLN A 128 -7.29 17.80 -31.76
CA GLN A 128 -6.21 17.42 -30.85
C GLN A 128 -6.11 15.90 -30.64
N GLU A 129 -7.23 15.17 -30.54
CA GLU A 129 -7.25 13.69 -30.46
C GLU A 129 -6.64 13.03 -31.71
N VAL A 130 -6.61 13.72 -32.85
CA VAL A 130 -6.00 13.23 -34.09
C VAL A 130 -4.46 13.44 -34.12
N THR A 131 -3.89 14.21 -33.19
CA THR A 131 -2.45 14.59 -33.20
C THR A 131 -1.58 13.96 -32.11
N SER A 132 -2.11 13.15 -31.19
CA SER A 132 -1.26 12.43 -30.24
C SER A 132 -0.46 11.37 -30.99
N GLU A 133 0.88 11.49 -30.99
CA GLU A 133 1.74 10.43 -31.51
C GLU A 133 1.36 9.08 -30.87
N PRO A 134 1.31 7.98 -31.65
CA PRO A 134 0.99 6.68 -31.11
C PRO A 134 1.99 6.31 -30.01
N LYS A 135 1.49 5.83 -28.88
CA LYS A 135 2.34 5.41 -27.76
C LYS A 135 3.35 4.38 -28.24
N PRO A 136 4.62 4.44 -27.78
CA PRO A 136 5.60 3.42 -28.09
C PRO A 136 5.10 2.05 -27.61
N GLN A 137 5.25 1.04 -28.47
CA GLN A 137 4.89 -0.33 -28.12
C GLN A 137 5.98 -0.97 -27.25
N ALA A 138 5.55 -1.67 -26.20
CA ALA A 138 6.47 -2.39 -25.33
C ALA A 138 7.19 -3.53 -26.08
N PRO A 139 8.46 -3.83 -25.72
CA PRO A 139 9.16 -5.00 -26.25
C PRO A 139 8.40 -6.29 -25.86
N PRO A 140 8.54 -7.39 -26.62
CA PRO A 140 7.86 -8.66 -26.32
C PRO A 140 8.07 -9.11 -24.87
N LEU A 141 7.00 -9.61 -24.24
CA LEU A 141 7.07 -10.08 -22.86
C LEU A 141 8.02 -11.28 -22.75
N VAL A 142 9.07 -11.12 -21.94
CA VAL A 142 9.92 -12.22 -21.48
C VAL A 142 9.54 -12.55 -20.04
N TRP A 143 9.19 -13.80 -19.78
CA TRP A 143 8.84 -14.25 -18.44
C TRP A 143 10.12 -14.51 -17.64
N GLU A 144 10.53 -13.55 -16.82
CA GLU A 144 11.62 -13.75 -15.87
C GLU A 144 11.18 -14.67 -14.72
N VAL A 145 12.16 -15.29 -14.06
CA VAL A 145 11.93 -16.19 -12.92
C VAL A 145 12.32 -15.45 -11.64
N PRO A 146 11.42 -14.64 -11.03
CA PRO A 146 11.71 -13.94 -9.80
C PRO A 146 11.81 -14.94 -8.66
N GLY A 147 13.00 -15.11 -8.10
CA GLY A 147 13.28 -16.07 -7.03
C GLY A 147 13.76 -17.43 -7.54
N ASN A 148 13.59 -18.45 -6.69
CA ASN A 148 14.06 -19.81 -6.98
C ASN A 148 12.91 -20.72 -7.40
N THR A 149 13.12 -21.50 -8.46
CA THR A 149 12.12 -22.48 -8.92
C THR A 149 11.93 -23.57 -7.87
N ARG A 150 10.69 -23.79 -7.43
CA ARG A 150 10.32 -24.82 -6.46
C ARG A 150 8.82 -25.14 -6.49
N SER A 151 8.47 -26.34 -6.05
CA SER A 151 7.07 -26.73 -5.88
C SER A 151 6.38 -25.84 -4.84
N CYS A 152 5.14 -25.45 -5.13
CA CYS A 152 4.32 -24.59 -4.29
C CYS A 152 3.15 -25.37 -3.70
N ASN A 153 2.74 -24.97 -2.50
CA ASN A 153 1.61 -25.51 -1.76
C ASN A 153 0.53 -24.42 -1.77
N TYR A 154 -0.41 -24.56 -2.69
CA TYR A 154 -1.38 -23.53 -3.02
C TYR A 154 -2.43 -23.31 -1.93
N LEU A 155 -2.96 -22.10 -1.84
CA LEU A 155 -4.12 -21.80 -1.02
C LEU A 155 -5.39 -22.28 -1.75
N SER A 156 -6.23 -23.02 -1.05
CA SER A 156 -7.55 -23.38 -1.59
C SER A 156 -8.52 -22.20 -1.54
N ALA A 157 -9.59 -22.27 -2.36
CA ALA A 157 -10.68 -21.29 -2.31
C ALA A 157 -11.29 -21.16 -0.90
N ALA A 158 -11.43 -22.29 -0.19
CA ALA A 158 -11.95 -22.32 1.18
C ALA A 158 -11.00 -21.62 2.17
N GLU A 159 -9.69 -21.79 2.04
CA GLU A 159 -8.70 -21.09 2.88
C GLU A 159 -8.72 -19.57 2.62
N ILE A 160 -8.88 -19.15 1.36
CA ILE A 160 -9.00 -17.73 1.00
C ILE A 160 -10.30 -17.14 1.57
N GLU A 161 -11.39 -17.91 1.54
CA GLU A 161 -12.66 -17.52 2.19
C GLU A 161 -12.50 -17.39 3.71
N GLN A 162 -11.76 -18.29 4.38
CA GLN A 162 -11.46 -18.17 5.81
C GLN A 162 -10.67 -16.89 6.13
N VAL A 163 -9.70 -16.54 5.28
CA VAL A 163 -8.98 -15.26 5.39
C VAL A 163 -9.98 -14.09 5.31
N HIS A 164 -10.89 -14.11 4.34
CA HIS A 164 -11.89 -13.06 4.16
C HIS A 164 -12.83 -12.91 5.36
N VAL A 165 -13.31 -14.03 5.91
CA VAL A 165 -14.19 -14.05 7.09
C VAL A 165 -13.48 -13.47 8.30
N ALA A 166 -12.24 -13.87 8.55
CA ALA A 166 -11.46 -13.34 9.67
C ALA A 166 -11.23 -11.83 9.54
N LEU A 167 -10.92 -11.34 8.33
CA LEU A 167 -10.81 -9.90 8.08
C LEU A 167 -12.13 -9.16 8.29
N THR A 168 -13.25 -9.76 7.94
CA THR A 168 -14.57 -9.14 8.19
C THR A 168 -14.80 -8.91 9.68
N VAL A 169 -14.43 -9.90 10.52
CA VAL A 169 -14.51 -9.79 11.98
C VAL A 169 -13.53 -8.73 12.51
N ASP A 170 -12.27 -8.78 12.07
CA ASP A 170 -11.22 -7.87 12.57
C ASP A 170 -11.53 -6.40 12.24
N PHE A 171 -12.16 -6.14 11.10
CA PHE A 171 -12.48 -4.78 10.64
C PHE A 171 -13.89 -4.31 11.01
N GLN A 172 -14.74 -5.15 11.62
CA GLN A 172 -16.15 -4.84 11.90
C GLN A 172 -16.35 -3.55 12.70
N SER A 173 -15.46 -3.27 13.64
CA SER A 173 -15.53 -2.11 14.55
C SER A 173 -14.61 -0.96 14.13
N THR A 174 -14.09 -0.99 12.90
CA THR A 174 -13.29 0.11 12.33
C THR A 174 -14.17 1.08 11.55
N ASP A 175 -13.63 2.27 11.22
CA ASP A 175 -14.32 3.26 10.40
C ASP A 175 -14.53 2.81 8.93
N ASP A 176 -13.82 1.77 8.48
CA ASP A 176 -13.95 1.17 7.14
C ASP A 176 -14.17 -0.37 7.21
N PRO A 177 -15.36 -0.82 7.64
CA PRO A 177 -15.67 -2.25 7.73
C PRO A 177 -15.80 -2.89 6.35
N ILE A 178 -15.54 -4.20 6.25
CA ILE A 178 -15.82 -4.96 5.02
C ILE A 178 -17.34 -5.18 4.93
N SER A 179 -18.02 -4.33 4.16
CA SER A 179 -19.47 -4.38 4.00
C SER A 179 -19.92 -4.03 2.56
N PRO A 180 -20.81 -4.82 1.92
CA PRO A 180 -21.31 -6.11 2.40
C PRO A 180 -20.22 -7.18 2.37
N PRO A 181 -20.14 -8.08 3.38
CA PRO A 181 -19.15 -9.14 3.41
C PRO A 181 -19.59 -10.35 2.58
N GLY A 182 -18.65 -11.27 2.34
CA GLY A 182 -18.94 -12.59 1.77
C GLY A 182 -18.62 -12.74 0.28
N VAL A 183 -18.70 -13.99 -0.16
CA VAL A 183 -18.39 -14.39 -1.54
C VAL A 183 -19.50 -13.89 -2.48
N LYS A 184 -19.12 -13.04 -3.44
CA LYS A 184 -19.98 -12.58 -4.54
C LYS A 184 -20.16 -13.67 -5.59
N SER A 185 -19.09 -14.41 -5.90
CA SER A 185 -19.12 -15.51 -6.87
C SER A 185 -18.11 -16.59 -6.51
N ARG A 186 -18.61 -17.81 -6.29
CA ARG A 186 -17.78 -18.98 -5.99
C ARG A 186 -16.86 -19.34 -7.16
N ALA A 187 -17.34 -19.24 -8.39
CA ALA A 187 -16.55 -19.51 -9.59
C ALA A 187 -15.38 -18.53 -9.74
N LEU A 188 -15.57 -17.24 -9.43
CA LEU A 188 -14.49 -16.25 -9.47
C LEU A 188 -13.43 -16.51 -8.39
N LEU A 189 -13.86 -16.98 -7.22
CA LEU A 189 -12.96 -17.35 -6.13
C LEU A 189 -12.12 -18.59 -6.48
N GLU A 190 -12.76 -19.63 -7.01
CA GLU A 190 -12.09 -20.85 -7.46
C GLU A 190 -11.12 -20.57 -8.62
N SER A 191 -11.53 -19.72 -9.58
CA SER A 191 -10.66 -19.26 -10.66
C SER A 191 -9.43 -18.52 -10.12
N ALA A 192 -9.60 -17.62 -9.14
CA ALA A 192 -8.49 -16.91 -8.52
C ALA A 192 -7.56 -17.85 -7.76
N ALA A 193 -8.12 -18.78 -6.97
CA ALA A 193 -7.35 -19.78 -6.23
C ALA A 193 -6.57 -20.74 -7.14
N GLY A 194 -7.11 -21.06 -8.32
CA GLY A 194 -6.47 -21.95 -9.29
C GLY A 194 -5.38 -21.30 -10.14
N ARG A 195 -5.40 -19.96 -10.31
CA ARG A 195 -4.44 -19.26 -11.19
C ARG A 195 -2.96 -19.52 -10.85
N PRO A 196 -2.52 -19.55 -9.57
CA PRO A 196 -1.13 -19.85 -9.23
C PRO A 196 -0.62 -21.21 -9.74
N ALA A 197 -1.53 -22.16 -9.97
CA ALA A 197 -1.22 -23.49 -10.47
C ALA A 197 -1.37 -23.60 -12.00
N ALA A 198 -1.53 -22.49 -12.73
CA ALA A 198 -1.70 -22.51 -14.17
C ALA A 198 -0.47 -23.12 -14.87
N SER A 199 -0.74 -24.05 -15.79
CA SER A 199 0.27 -24.71 -16.62
C SER A 199 -0.17 -24.81 -18.08
N PHE A 200 0.79 -25.02 -18.97
CA PHE A 200 0.55 -25.43 -20.35
C PHE A 200 1.24 -26.77 -20.57
N GLY A 201 0.45 -27.85 -20.68
CA GLY A 201 0.96 -29.21 -20.56
C GLY A 201 1.65 -29.41 -19.21
N ASP A 202 2.87 -29.95 -19.24
CA ASP A 202 3.69 -30.21 -18.05
C ASP A 202 4.51 -28.98 -17.59
N GLN A 203 4.40 -27.85 -18.28
CA GLN A 203 5.15 -26.64 -17.96
C GLN A 203 4.30 -25.67 -17.13
N MET A 204 4.69 -25.50 -15.86
CA MET A 204 4.09 -24.51 -14.97
C MET A 204 4.41 -23.10 -15.46
N LYS A 205 3.39 -22.22 -15.52
CA LYS A 205 3.59 -20.81 -15.85
C LYS A 205 4.29 -20.07 -14.71
N TYR A 206 3.88 -20.35 -13.47
CA TYR A 206 4.41 -19.74 -12.26
C TYR A 206 5.31 -20.76 -11.55
N THR A 207 6.61 -20.67 -11.78
CA THR A 207 7.59 -21.66 -11.31
C THR A 207 8.20 -21.34 -9.95
N THR A 208 7.99 -20.12 -9.45
CA THR A 208 8.49 -19.63 -8.17
C THR A 208 7.35 -19.33 -7.20
N VAL A 209 7.69 -19.21 -5.92
CA VAL A 209 6.71 -18.81 -4.90
C VAL A 209 6.27 -17.37 -5.12
N GLU A 210 7.20 -16.49 -5.49
CA GLU A 210 6.95 -15.08 -5.75
C GLU A 210 6.01 -14.88 -6.93
N SER A 211 6.22 -15.62 -8.04
CA SER A 211 5.34 -15.57 -9.21
C SER A 211 3.96 -16.19 -8.93
N SER A 212 3.90 -17.27 -8.14
CA SER A 212 2.64 -17.87 -7.71
C SER A 212 1.85 -16.96 -6.77
N ALA A 213 2.53 -16.30 -5.82
CA ALA A 213 1.94 -15.33 -4.89
C ALA A 213 1.40 -14.11 -5.66
N ALA A 214 2.16 -13.64 -6.65
CA ALA A 214 1.76 -12.54 -7.51
C ALA A 214 0.50 -12.86 -8.33
N ALA A 215 0.44 -14.06 -8.92
CA ALA A 215 -0.72 -14.53 -9.65
C ALA A 215 -1.97 -14.62 -8.75
N LEU A 216 -1.80 -15.08 -7.50
CA LEU A 216 -2.87 -15.13 -6.51
C LEU A 216 -3.37 -13.73 -6.16
N LEU A 217 -2.47 -12.83 -5.77
CA LEU A 217 -2.78 -11.44 -5.42
C LEU A 217 -3.56 -10.77 -6.56
N HIS A 218 -2.99 -10.79 -7.76
CA HIS A 218 -3.55 -10.16 -8.94
C HIS A 218 -4.93 -10.73 -9.27
N SER A 219 -5.11 -12.06 -9.25
CA SER A 219 -6.40 -12.65 -9.58
C SER A 219 -7.49 -12.34 -8.56
N ILE A 220 -7.21 -12.32 -7.26
CA ILE A 220 -8.22 -11.95 -6.27
C ILE A 220 -8.62 -10.48 -6.42
N VAL A 221 -7.64 -9.59 -6.67
CA VAL A 221 -7.93 -8.17 -6.91
C VAL A 221 -8.81 -8.00 -8.14
N GLN A 222 -8.41 -8.58 -9.29
CA GLN A 222 -9.06 -8.32 -10.57
C GLN A 222 -10.34 -9.14 -10.81
N ASN A 223 -10.45 -10.35 -10.26
CA ASN A 223 -11.67 -11.13 -10.40
C ASN A 223 -12.80 -10.63 -9.48
N HIS A 224 -12.48 -9.86 -8.44
CA HIS A 224 -13.44 -9.41 -7.43
C HIS A 224 -14.39 -10.51 -6.91
N PRO A 225 -13.87 -11.63 -6.37
CA PRO A 225 -14.69 -12.76 -5.94
C PRO A 225 -15.58 -12.47 -4.72
N PHE A 226 -15.30 -11.41 -3.96
CA PHE A 226 -16.06 -10.97 -2.79
C PHE A 226 -16.85 -9.70 -3.08
N HIS A 227 -17.92 -9.47 -2.30
CA HIS A 227 -18.74 -8.26 -2.42
C HIS A 227 -17.95 -6.98 -2.09
N ASN A 228 -17.15 -7.03 -1.02
CA ASN A 228 -16.21 -5.98 -0.64
C ASN A 228 -14.94 -6.64 -0.07
N GLY A 229 -13.88 -5.88 0.23
CA GLY A 229 -12.68 -6.40 0.89
C GLY A 229 -11.75 -7.22 -0.01
N ASN A 230 -11.94 -7.21 -1.34
CA ASN A 230 -11.11 -7.95 -2.29
C ASN A 230 -9.61 -7.62 -2.14
N LYS A 231 -9.26 -6.33 -2.08
CA LYS A 231 -7.88 -5.86 -1.93
C LYS A 231 -7.25 -6.34 -0.62
N ARG A 232 -7.96 -6.15 0.50
CA ARG A 232 -7.51 -6.61 1.83
C ARG A 232 -7.33 -8.13 1.87
N THR A 233 -8.28 -8.87 1.30
CA THR A 233 -8.23 -10.34 1.23
C THR A 233 -7.08 -10.82 0.35
N ALA A 234 -6.86 -10.19 -0.81
CA ALA A 234 -5.77 -10.52 -1.71
C ALA A 234 -4.40 -10.33 -1.03
N LEU A 235 -4.21 -9.18 -0.38
CA LEU A 235 -2.98 -8.86 0.34
C LEU A 235 -2.69 -9.92 1.42
N VAL A 236 -3.67 -10.22 2.28
CA VAL A 236 -3.46 -11.20 3.36
C VAL A 236 -3.30 -12.61 2.81
N ALA A 237 -4.03 -13.01 1.78
CA ALA A 237 -3.82 -14.30 1.12
C ALA A 237 -2.41 -14.43 0.56
N MET A 238 -1.86 -13.37 -0.06
CA MET A 238 -0.45 -13.33 -0.49
C MET A 238 0.51 -13.48 0.70
N LEU A 239 0.31 -12.74 1.80
CA LEU A 239 1.16 -12.85 2.99
C LEU A 239 1.15 -14.25 3.61
N VAL A 240 -0.03 -14.86 3.70
CA VAL A 240 -0.21 -16.24 4.19
C VAL A 240 0.48 -17.25 3.26
N PHE A 241 0.38 -17.05 1.95
CA PHE A 241 1.04 -17.91 0.96
C PHE A 241 2.57 -17.82 1.07
N LEU A 242 3.13 -16.62 1.29
CA LEU A 242 4.56 -16.44 1.51
C LEU A 242 5.02 -17.10 2.82
N ASP A 243 4.29 -16.93 3.93
CA ASP A 243 4.62 -17.57 5.22
C ASP A 243 4.54 -19.11 5.15
N ARG A 244 3.55 -19.65 4.41
CA ARG A 244 3.46 -21.10 4.09
C ARG A 244 4.72 -21.62 3.39
N HIS A 245 5.43 -20.74 2.68
CA HIS A 245 6.66 -21.03 1.97
C HIS A 245 7.93 -20.53 2.63
N ASN A 246 7.83 -20.22 3.93
CA ASN A 246 8.94 -19.78 4.75
C ASN A 246 9.59 -18.48 4.26
N LEU A 247 8.80 -17.61 3.63
CA LEU A 247 9.19 -16.28 3.22
C LEU A 247 8.47 -15.26 4.09
N VAL A 248 9.16 -14.17 4.39
CA VAL A 248 8.60 -12.99 5.06
C VAL A 248 8.88 -11.78 4.19
N ILE A 249 7.88 -10.90 4.08
CA ILE A 249 8.03 -9.63 3.37
C ILE A 249 8.58 -8.56 4.31
N GLN A 250 9.50 -7.75 3.81
CA GLN A 250 10.19 -6.66 4.50
C GLN A 250 9.69 -5.32 3.97
N SER A 251 8.43 -5.02 4.31
CA SER A 251 7.76 -3.75 4.03
C SER A 251 7.06 -3.25 5.29
N ASP A 252 6.67 -1.99 5.30
CA ASP A 252 5.75 -1.46 6.30
C ASP A 252 4.31 -1.43 5.75
N GLU A 253 3.35 -1.15 6.63
CA GLU A 253 1.93 -1.08 6.27
C GLU A 253 1.65 -0.03 5.18
N ALA A 254 2.38 1.09 5.18
CA ALA A 254 2.20 2.16 4.20
C ALA A 254 2.69 1.76 2.80
N ASP A 255 3.85 1.10 2.70
CA ASP A 255 4.39 0.57 1.43
C ASP A 255 3.47 -0.51 0.85
N LEU A 256 2.95 -1.41 1.69
CA LEU A 256 1.96 -2.41 1.27
C LEU A 256 0.67 -1.77 0.78
N TYR A 257 0.18 -0.74 1.48
CA TYR A 257 -1.02 -0.01 1.06
C TYR A 257 -0.83 0.64 -0.32
N ARG A 258 0.26 1.40 -0.51
CA ARG A 258 0.57 2.06 -1.78
C ARG A 258 0.66 1.05 -2.92
N PHE A 259 1.37 -0.05 -2.68
CA PHE A 259 1.49 -1.14 -3.65
C PHE A 259 0.12 -1.73 -4.02
N MET A 260 -0.75 -1.98 -3.05
CA MET A 260 -2.08 -2.52 -3.31
C MET A 260 -2.98 -1.57 -4.10
N VAL A 261 -2.86 -0.26 -3.89
CA VAL A 261 -3.57 0.75 -4.70
C VAL A 261 -3.07 0.74 -6.14
N GLN A 262 -1.74 0.65 -6.36
CA GLN A 262 -1.17 0.51 -7.70
C GLN A 262 -1.66 -0.76 -8.41
N VAL A 263 -1.70 -1.90 -7.72
CA VAL A 263 -2.20 -3.17 -8.29
C VAL A 263 -3.67 -3.04 -8.69
N ALA A 264 -4.50 -2.45 -7.85
CA ALA A 264 -5.95 -2.36 -8.08
C ALA A 264 -6.32 -1.46 -9.25
N ALA A 265 -5.57 -0.38 -9.43
CA ALA A 265 -5.84 0.62 -10.44
C ALA A 265 -4.96 0.48 -11.71
N HIS A 266 -4.37 -0.71 -11.92
CA HIS A 266 -3.49 -1.01 -13.06
C HIS A 266 -2.30 -0.03 -13.22
N GLY A 267 -1.85 0.55 -12.10
CA GLY A 267 -0.81 1.60 -12.06
C GLY A 267 0.62 1.07 -11.91
N LEU A 268 0.87 -0.21 -12.22
CA LEU A 268 2.20 -0.83 -12.12
C LEU A 268 3.03 -0.68 -13.40
N LEU A 269 2.37 -0.39 -14.52
CA LEU A 269 2.99 -0.25 -15.83
C LEU A 269 3.04 1.23 -16.22
N ASP A 270 3.94 1.57 -17.13
CA ASP A 270 4.10 2.94 -17.61
C ASP A 270 2.87 3.37 -18.42
N PRO A 271 2.12 4.41 -18.02
CA PRO A 271 0.93 4.83 -18.74
C PRO A 271 1.22 5.30 -20.16
N ASP A 272 2.46 5.68 -20.47
CA ASP A 272 2.87 6.20 -21.78
C ASP A 272 3.31 5.10 -22.76
N VAL A 273 3.29 3.84 -22.33
CA VAL A 273 3.66 2.68 -23.15
C VAL A 273 2.45 1.81 -23.45
N GLU A 274 2.36 1.33 -24.70
CA GLU A 274 1.33 0.35 -25.08
C GLU A 274 1.82 -1.08 -24.83
N TYR A 275 1.06 -1.86 -24.07
CA TYR A 275 1.44 -3.21 -23.65
C TYR A 275 0.51 -4.28 -24.21
N ASP A 276 1.09 -5.36 -24.73
CA ASP A 276 0.39 -6.64 -24.88
C ASP A 276 0.31 -7.37 -23.54
N ARG A 277 -0.68 -8.27 -23.39
CA ARG A 277 -0.80 -9.17 -22.23
C ARG A 277 -0.65 -8.46 -20.87
N ILE A 278 -1.36 -7.34 -20.70
CA ILE A 278 -1.27 -6.46 -19.52
C ILE A 278 -1.29 -7.26 -18.22
N ALA A 279 -2.25 -8.18 -18.05
CA ALA A 279 -2.36 -9.00 -16.84
C ALA A 279 -1.11 -9.85 -16.54
N ASP A 280 -0.37 -10.31 -17.54
CA ASP A 280 0.86 -11.07 -17.34
C ASP A 280 2.03 -10.17 -16.96
N ARG A 281 2.10 -8.97 -17.54
CA ARG A 281 3.10 -7.95 -17.20
C ARG A 281 2.91 -7.43 -15.77
N GLU A 282 1.67 -7.21 -15.36
CA GLU A 282 1.34 -6.82 -14.00
C GLU A 282 1.69 -7.91 -13.00
N VAL A 283 1.37 -9.19 -13.30
CA VAL A 283 1.79 -10.31 -12.45
C VAL A 283 3.32 -10.38 -12.35
N LEU A 284 4.05 -10.15 -13.44
CA LEU A 284 5.51 -10.12 -13.40
C LEU A 284 6.04 -8.93 -12.57
N ALA A 285 5.45 -7.75 -12.70
CA ALA A 285 5.79 -6.57 -11.91
C ALA A 285 5.55 -6.82 -10.41
N ILE A 286 4.41 -7.42 -10.05
CA ILE A 286 4.08 -7.84 -8.67
C ILE A 286 5.10 -8.86 -8.17
N ALA A 287 5.43 -9.88 -8.98
CA ALA A 287 6.37 -10.93 -8.59
C ALA A 287 7.78 -10.37 -8.33
N ASN A 288 8.23 -9.44 -9.17
CA ASN A 288 9.49 -8.72 -8.98
C ASN A 288 9.47 -7.82 -7.73
N TRP A 289 8.34 -7.17 -7.46
CA TRP A 289 8.16 -6.36 -6.26
C TRP A 289 8.25 -7.22 -4.99
N ILE A 290 7.56 -8.38 -4.98
CA ILE A 290 7.61 -9.37 -3.89
C ILE A 290 9.04 -9.86 -3.71
N HIS A 291 9.68 -10.35 -4.79
CA HIS A 291 11.02 -10.92 -4.72
C HIS A 291 12.05 -9.97 -4.09
N LYS A 292 12.03 -8.69 -4.49
CA LYS A 292 12.92 -7.65 -3.94
C LYS A 292 12.70 -7.35 -2.45
N ARG A 293 11.53 -7.69 -1.90
CA ARG A 293 11.13 -7.40 -0.52
C ARG A 293 10.97 -8.66 0.32
N THR A 294 11.21 -9.84 -0.23
CA THR A 294 11.09 -11.09 0.52
C THR A 294 12.44 -11.64 0.91
N ARG A 295 12.51 -12.21 2.11
CA ARG A 295 13.64 -13.04 2.56
C ARG A 295 13.15 -14.34 3.17
N GLN A 296 14.04 -15.31 3.27
CA GLN A 296 13.76 -16.57 3.93
C GLN A 296 13.74 -16.38 5.45
N ILE A 297 12.75 -16.98 6.12
CA ILE A 297 12.71 -17.00 7.59
C ILE A 297 13.71 -18.02 8.11
N ARG A 298 14.70 -17.58 8.89
CA ARG A 298 15.79 -18.41 9.42
C ARG A 298 15.45 -18.84 10.85
N ARG A 299 15.30 -20.16 11.10
CA ARG A 299 14.84 -20.69 12.41
C ARG A 299 15.94 -21.30 13.26
N GLU A 300 17.19 -21.20 12.84
CA GLU A 300 18.32 -21.75 13.56
C GLU A 300 18.58 -21.01 14.89
N ASP A 301 18.96 -21.79 15.91
CA ASP A 301 19.54 -21.31 17.15
C ASP A 301 21.02 -21.70 17.17
N ARG A 302 21.88 -20.78 17.58
CA ARG A 302 23.32 -21.02 17.78
C ARG A 302 23.72 -20.76 19.23
N ALA A 303 24.75 -21.47 19.70
CA ALA A 303 25.37 -21.16 20.98
C ALA A 303 26.07 -19.80 20.87
N VAL A 304 25.92 -18.96 21.89
CA VAL A 304 26.57 -17.65 22.00
C VAL A 304 27.03 -17.43 23.44
N THR A 305 28.00 -16.56 23.66
CA THR A 305 28.43 -16.19 25.02
C THR A 305 27.30 -15.50 25.79
N TRP A 306 27.28 -15.62 27.13
CA TRP A 306 26.30 -14.88 27.95
C TRP A 306 26.38 -13.36 27.74
N ARG A 307 27.60 -12.85 27.47
CA ARG A 307 27.83 -11.43 27.16
C ARG A 307 27.12 -10.99 25.88
N GLU A 308 27.30 -11.74 24.79
CA GLU A 308 26.61 -11.48 23.50
C GLU A 308 25.09 -11.59 23.67
N LEU A 309 24.61 -12.66 24.31
CA LEU A 309 23.19 -12.88 24.55
C LEU A 309 22.57 -11.73 25.38
N SER A 310 23.22 -11.34 26.47
CA SER A 310 22.74 -10.26 27.34
C SER A 310 22.72 -8.91 26.62
N HIS A 311 23.67 -8.66 25.71
CA HIS A 311 23.67 -7.47 24.87
C HIS A 311 22.45 -7.49 23.93
N ARG A 312 22.28 -8.56 23.16
CA ARG A 312 21.15 -8.72 22.22
C ARG A 312 19.79 -8.63 22.91
N LEU A 313 19.62 -9.27 24.06
CA LEU A 313 18.38 -9.19 24.84
C LEU A 313 18.02 -7.73 25.21
N ARG A 314 19.00 -6.92 25.60
CA ARG A 314 18.77 -5.50 25.94
C ARG A 314 18.42 -4.67 24.71
N GLU A 315 19.09 -4.90 23.58
CA GLU A 315 18.73 -4.25 22.30
C GLU A 315 17.30 -4.57 21.88
N LEU A 316 16.85 -5.79 22.14
CA LEU A 316 15.48 -6.26 21.85
C LEU A 316 14.45 -5.88 22.95
N GLY A 317 14.82 -4.94 23.83
CA GLY A 317 13.93 -4.37 24.84
C GLY A 317 13.69 -5.26 26.07
N CYS A 318 14.60 -6.20 26.37
CA CYS A 318 14.55 -6.96 27.61
C CYS A 318 15.36 -6.29 28.73
N GLU A 319 14.83 -6.36 29.95
CA GLU A 319 15.56 -6.02 31.16
C GLU A 319 16.29 -7.28 31.66
N VAL A 320 17.61 -7.21 31.83
CA VAL A 320 18.43 -8.31 32.36
C VAL A 320 18.97 -7.90 33.72
N LEU A 321 18.39 -8.47 34.78
CA LEU A 321 18.64 -8.08 36.17
C LEU A 321 19.32 -9.22 36.94
N PRO A 322 20.27 -8.93 37.85
CA PRO A 322 20.80 -9.94 38.76
C PRO A 322 19.71 -10.46 39.70
N ASP A 323 19.72 -11.76 39.97
CA ASP A 323 18.93 -12.45 41.01
C ASP A 323 19.91 -13.19 41.96
N ARG A 324 19.40 -14.01 42.89
CA ARG A 324 20.22 -14.71 43.88
C ARG A 324 21.29 -15.60 43.23
N GLY A 325 22.56 -15.37 43.56
CA GLY A 325 23.69 -16.19 43.11
C GLY A 325 24.01 -16.00 41.62
N GLU A 326 24.08 -17.10 40.86
CA GLU A 326 24.33 -17.07 39.41
C GLU A 326 23.04 -16.89 38.59
N TRP A 327 21.90 -16.64 39.21
CA TRP A 327 20.64 -16.48 38.52
C TRP A 327 20.45 -15.05 38.03
N MET A 328 19.87 -14.93 36.84
CA MET A 328 19.51 -13.66 36.20
C MET A 328 18.01 -13.69 35.90
N LEU A 329 17.31 -12.63 36.29
CA LEU A 329 15.93 -12.41 35.92
C LEU A 329 15.89 -11.62 34.61
N VAL A 330 15.29 -12.20 33.57
CA VAL A 330 15.08 -11.51 32.29
C VAL A 330 13.60 -11.19 32.16
N LYS A 331 13.29 -9.91 31.93
CA LYS A 331 11.93 -9.44 31.72
C LYS A 331 11.78 -8.81 30.35
N ARG A 332 10.59 -8.90 29.76
CA ARG A 332 10.25 -8.22 28.52
C ARG A 332 8.79 -7.79 28.54
N ARG A 333 8.51 -6.55 28.15
CA ARG A 333 7.14 -6.07 27.97
C ARG A 333 6.76 -6.20 26.50
N VAL A 334 5.65 -6.86 26.24
CA VAL A 334 5.10 -7.06 24.90
C VAL A 334 3.68 -6.52 24.84
N SER A 335 3.33 -5.91 23.71
CA SER A 335 1.95 -5.49 23.48
C SER A 335 1.09 -6.73 23.21
N GLY A 336 0.18 -7.05 24.12
CA GLY A 336 -0.76 -8.15 23.96
C GLY A 336 -1.77 -7.90 22.85
N ARG A 337 -2.68 -8.87 22.69
CA ARG A 337 -3.71 -8.83 21.64
C ARG A 337 -4.62 -7.61 21.83
N ARG A 338 -5.08 -7.04 20.71
CA ARG A 338 -6.15 -6.05 20.73
C ARG A 338 -7.43 -6.76 21.15
N THR A 339 -8.04 -6.31 22.24
CA THR A 339 -9.36 -6.74 22.70
C THR A 339 -10.36 -5.61 22.48
N LEU A 340 -11.65 -5.86 22.68
CA LEU A 340 -12.69 -4.81 22.69
C LEU A 340 -12.36 -3.66 23.67
N LEU A 341 -11.58 -3.93 24.73
CA LEU A 341 -11.13 -2.97 25.74
C LEU A 341 -9.77 -2.32 25.42
N GLY A 342 -9.25 -2.49 24.20
CA GLY A 342 -7.95 -2.00 23.79
C GLY A 342 -6.82 -3.03 23.93
N ARG A 343 -5.58 -2.56 23.85
CA ARG A 343 -4.38 -3.41 23.80
C ARG A 343 -3.75 -3.53 25.18
N LYS A 344 -3.76 -4.73 25.78
CA LYS A 344 -3.19 -4.95 27.11
C LYS A 344 -1.69 -5.25 27.01
N THR A 345 -0.84 -4.56 27.75
CA THR A 345 0.58 -4.90 27.86
C THR A 345 0.76 -6.14 28.72
N LEU A 346 1.57 -7.10 28.26
CA LEU A 346 1.96 -8.30 28.99
C LEU A 346 3.42 -8.17 29.40
N GLU A 347 3.74 -8.46 30.67
CA GLU A 347 5.12 -8.57 31.14
C GLU A 347 5.50 -10.06 31.21
N LEU A 348 6.45 -10.46 30.36
CA LEU A 348 7.05 -11.79 30.36
C LEU A 348 8.26 -11.75 31.29
N SER A 349 8.42 -12.75 32.15
CA SER A 349 9.59 -12.85 33.02
C SER A 349 10.01 -14.30 33.22
N SER A 350 11.32 -14.54 33.18
CA SER A 350 11.89 -15.89 33.34
C SER A 350 13.32 -15.81 33.89
N ARG A 351 13.75 -16.87 34.59
CA ARG A 351 15.06 -16.94 35.23
C ARG A 351 16.02 -17.82 34.44
N TYR A 352 17.24 -17.35 34.27
CA TYR A 352 18.31 -18.07 33.56
C TYR A 352 19.60 -18.01 34.36
N ARG A 353 20.39 -19.08 34.28
CA ARG A 353 21.69 -19.12 34.94
C ARG A 353 22.71 -18.39 34.06
N ASN A 354 23.42 -17.42 34.65
CA ASN A 354 24.57 -16.79 34.04
C ASN A 354 25.70 -17.84 33.93
N THR A 355 26.13 -18.13 32.71
CA THR A 355 27.21 -19.10 32.46
C THR A 355 28.61 -18.52 32.71
N SER A 356 28.73 -17.26 33.13
CA SER A 356 29.90 -16.36 33.08
C SER A 356 30.14 -15.78 31.67
N ASP A 357 30.62 -14.53 31.61
CA ASP A 357 30.63 -13.71 30.39
C ASP A 357 31.38 -14.32 29.20
N GLY A 358 32.33 -15.23 29.44
CA GLY A 358 33.11 -15.91 28.41
C GLY A 358 32.63 -17.32 28.03
N ARG A 359 31.68 -17.91 28.77
CA ARG A 359 31.17 -19.26 28.45
C ARG A 359 29.92 -19.19 27.59
N GLU A 360 29.83 -20.13 26.66
CA GLU A 360 28.68 -20.28 25.79
C GLU A 360 27.43 -20.74 26.56
N VAL A 361 26.31 -20.13 26.20
CA VAL A 361 24.98 -20.57 26.56
C VAL A 361 24.54 -21.62 25.53
N PRO A 362 24.22 -22.86 25.95
CA PRO A 362 23.77 -23.90 25.05
C PRO A 362 22.54 -23.49 24.24
N LYS A 363 22.50 -23.91 22.96
CA LYS A 363 21.37 -23.63 22.05
C LYS A 363 20.00 -24.02 22.62
N SER A 364 19.92 -25.05 23.46
CA SER A 364 18.68 -25.49 24.10
C SER A 364 18.14 -24.46 25.09
N ILE A 365 19.01 -23.79 25.83
CA ILE A 365 18.64 -22.72 26.77
C ILE A 365 18.20 -21.49 25.97
N ILE A 366 18.93 -21.11 24.91
CA ILE A 366 18.57 -19.97 24.06
C ILE A 366 17.22 -20.22 23.39
N LYS A 367 16.98 -21.42 22.84
CA LYS A 367 15.70 -21.80 22.25
C LYS A 367 14.54 -21.68 23.24
N ARG A 368 14.73 -22.15 24.47
CA ARG A 368 13.72 -22.00 25.54
C ARG A 368 13.49 -20.52 25.86
N MET A 369 14.58 -19.76 26.01
CA MET A 369 14.54 -18.34 26.34
C MET A 369 13.79 -17.52 25.29
N ARG A 370 14.09 -17.75 24.01
CA ARG A 370 13.42 -17.10 22.89
C ARG A 370 11.92 -17.33 22.94
N ARG A 371 11.48 -18.56 23.20
CA ARG A 371 10.04 -18.89 23.33
C ARG A 371 9.38 -18.21 24.53
N GLU A 372 10.00 -18.28 25.72
CA GLU A 372 9.47 -17.70 26.96
C GLU A 372 9.35 -16.17 26.88
N LEU A 373 10.24 -15.52 26.12
CA LEU A 373 10.28 -14.07 25.92
C LEU A 373 9.63 -13.60 24.61
N GLN A 374 9.01 -14.49 23.82
CA GLN A 374 8.45 -14.17 22.50
C GLN A 374 9.47 -13.49 21.54
N LEU A 375 10.71 -13.97 21.57
CA LEU A 375 11.82 -13.63 20.68
C LEU A 375 12.12 -14.79 19.71
N ASP A 376 11.06 -15.42 19.22
CA ASP A 376 11.10 -16.51 18.24
C ASP A 376 10.54 -16.07 16.86
N PRO A 377 10.71 -16.89 15.80
CA PRO A 377 10.23 -16.55 14.47
C PRO A 377 8.72 -16.28 14.40
N GLU A 378 7.93 -16.96 15.23
CA GLU A 378 6.48 -16.75 15.31
C GLU A 378 6.12 -15.34 15.80
N ASN A 379 7.02 -14.68 16.52
CA ASN A 379 6.88 -13.31 16.97
C ASN A 379 7.72 -12.30 16.16
N GLY A 380 8.22 -12.69 14.98
CA GLY A 380 9.00 -11.82 14.09
C GLY A 380 10.48 -11.73 14.42
N PHE A 381 10.97 -12.54 15.37
CA PHE A 381 12.38 -12.58 15.79
C PHE A 381 13.02 -13.87 15.30
N ASP A 382 13.21 -13.97 13.99
CA ASP A 382 13.95 -15.08 13.40
C ASP A 382 15.46 -14.92 13.62
N ALA A 383 16.28 -15.85 13.13
CA ALA A 383 17.71 -15.87 13.44
C ALA A 383 18.44 -14.60 12.98
N GLU A 384 18.06 -14.04 11.83
CA GLU A 384 18.65 -12.79 11.32
C GLU A 384 18.29 -11.59 12.19
N VAL A 385 17.08 -11.54 12.74
CA VAL A 385 16.63 -10.46 13.64
C VAL A 385 17.19 -10.62 15.05
N PHE A 386 17.26 -11.86 15.56
CA PHE A 386 17.69 -12.11 16.94
C PHE A 386 19.22 -12.04 17.11
N TYR A 387 19.97 -12.58 16.15
CA TYR A 387 21.44 -12.61 16.20
C TYR A 387 22.11 -11.53 15.36
N GLY A 388 21.42 -11.00 14.35
CA GLY A 388 21.92 -9.98 13.44
C GLY A 388 21.27 -8.62 13.69
N ASP A 389 21.38 -7.76 12.68
CA ASP A 389 20.85 -6.39 12.72
C ASP A 389 19.66 -6.23 11.76
N ALA A 390 19.09 -7.36 11.30
CA ALA A 390 17.91 -7.34 10.45
C ALA A 390 16.71 -6.80 11.24
N LYS A 391 15.91 -5.96 10.58
CA LYS A 391 14.63 -5.53 11.14
C LYS A 391 13.60 -6.65 11.04
N GLY A 392 12.84 -6.84 12.11
CA GLY A 392 11.66 -7.71 12.09
C GLY A 392 10.60 -7.20 11.12
N PRO A 393 9.67 -8.07 10.70
CA PRO A 393 8.52 -7.64 9.90
C PRO A 393 7.66 -6.65 10.68
N ASP A 394 6.97 -5.78 9.95
CA ASP A 394 5.95 -4.91 10.55
C ASP A 394 4.88 -5.73 11.28
N PHE A 395 4.28 -5.14 12.33
CA PHE A 395 3.28 -5.81 13.15
C PHE A 395 2.08 -6.29 12.32
N PHE A 396 1.63 -5.50 11.33
CA PHE A 396 0.55 -5.89 10.42
C PHE A 396 0.89 -7.17 9.66
N ILE A 397 2.10 -7.24 9.09
CA ILE A 397 2.57 -8.42 8.33
C ILE A 397 2.62 -9.63 9.24
N LEU A 398 3.22 -9.49 10.43
CA LEU A 398 3.33 -10.59 11.39
C LEU A 398 1.96 -11.09 11.82
N GLU A 399 1.04 -10.17 12.12
CA GLU A 399 -0.31 -10.49 12.51
C GLU A 399 -1.04 -11.24 11.40
N TYR A 400 -1.03 -10.77 10.15
CA TYR A 400 -1.89 -11.37 9.13
C TYR A 400 -1.25 -12.55 8.37
N SER A 401 0.08 -12.63 8.28
CA SER A 401 0.75 -13.77 7.64
C SER A 401 0.49 -15.11 8.33
N GLN A 402 0.32 -15.11 9.65
CA GLN A 402 0.06 -16.32 10.44
C GLN A 402 -1.43 -16.63 10.64
N LEU A 403 -2.32 -15.90 9.96
CA LEU A 403 -3.76 -15.94 10.21
C LEU A 403 -4.34 -17.36 10.17
N LEU A 404 -4.08 -18.12 9.10
CA LEU A 404 -4.58 -19.49 8.98
C LEU A 404 -4.00 -20.44 10.03
N LYS A 405 -2.70 -20.32 10.36
CA LYS A 405 -2.08 -21.13 11.42
C LYS A 405 -2.75 -20.89 12.78
N ARG A 406 -3.26 -19.68 13.02
CA ARG A 406 -4.01 -19.36 14.24
C ARG A 406 -5.43 -19.90 14.21
N LEU A 407 -6.13 -19.76 13.08
CA LEU A 407 -7.49 -20.30 12.93
C LEU A 407 -7.52 -21.83 13.09
N ALA A 408 -6.49 -22.53 12.63
CA ALA A 408 -6.37 -23.98 12.78
C ALA A 408 -6.08 -24.46 14.22
N ARG A 409 -5.75 -23.56 15.15
CA ARG A 409 -5.48 -23.89 16.58
C ARG A 409 -6.68 -23.66 17.49
N VAL A 410 -7.74 -23.05 16.97
CA VAL A 410 -9.03 -22.82 17.64
C VAL A 410 -9.94 -23.98 17.30
#